data_AF-A0A6M0B8M9-F1
#
_entry.id   AF-A0A6M0B8M9-F1
#
_cell.length_a   1.000
_cell.length_b   1.000
_cell.length_c   1.000
_cell.angle_alpha   90.00
_cell.angle_beta   90.00
_cell.angle_gamma   90.00
#
_symmetry.space_group_name_H-M   'P 1'
#
loop_
_entity.id
_entity.type
_entity.pdbx_description
1 polymer ?
#
loop_
_entity_poly.entity_id
_entity_poly.type
_entity_poly.pdbx_seq_one_letter_code
_entity_poly.pdbx_strand_id
1 'polypeptide(L)' 'MPDTHIRFDWAIKKLLRNKANFGVLEGFISELLNFDITIKTLLESEANQETLDDKTNRVDILAETTDGELILIEV' A
#
# COMPACT_ATOMS: atom_id res chain seq x y z
N MET A 1 17.56 -8.52 -21.34
CA MET A 1 16.13 -8.81 -21.55
C MET A 1 15.35 -7.81 -20.71
N PRO A 2 14.25 -7.21 -21.18
CA PRO A 2 13.41 -6.41 -20.29
C PRO A 2 12.91 -7.31 -19.16
N ASP A 3 12.95 -6.82 -17.93
CA ASP A 3 12.51 -7.57 -16.76
C ASP A 3 11.06 -8.06 -16.96
N THR A 4 10.86 -9.38 -16.93
CA THR A 4 9.54 -10.03 -17.13
C THR A 4 8.80 -10.25 -15.80
N HIS A 5 9.27 -9.64 -14.71
CA HIS A 5 8.67 -9.79 -13.39
C HIS A 5 8.29 -8.42 -12.84
N ILE A 6 7.10 -8.33 -12.26
CA ILE A 6 6.62 -7.12 -11.59
C ILE A 6 6.64 -7.40 -10.09
N ARG A 7 7.35 -6.54 -9.37
CA ARG A 7 7.36 -6.47 -7.91
C ARG A 7 6.09 -5.74 -7.47
N PHE A 8 5.13 -6.48 -6.91
CA PHE A 8 3.83 -5.92 -6.50
C PHE A 8 3.98 -4.85 -5.43
N ASP A 9 4.95 -5.00 -4.51
CA ASP A 9 5.36 -3.98 -3.55
C ASP A 9 5.73 -2.66 -4.23
N TRP A 10 6.54 -2.72 -5.30
CA TRP A 10 6.93 -1.53 -6.06
C TRP A 10 5.76 -0.94 -6.86
N ALA A 11 4.92 -1.79 -7.47
CA ALA A 11 3.74 -1.35 -8.22
C ALA A 11 2.72 -0.66 -7.30
N ILE A 12 2.43 -1.24 -6.14
CA ILE A 12 1.53 -0.66 -5.12
C ILE A 12 2.11 0.67 -4.63
N LYS A 13 3.39 0.74 -4.25
CA LYS A 13 4.05 2.00 -3.85
C LYS A 13 3.94 3.09 -4.92
N LYS A 14 4.00 2.72 -6.20
CA LYS A 14 3.84 3.66 -7.31
C LYS A 14 2.39 4.13 -7.47
N LEU A 15 1.42 3.24 -7.31
CA LEU A 15 -0.01 3.59 -7.34
C LEU A 15 -0.37 4.54 -6.19
N LEU A 16 0.12 4.25 -4.99
CA LEU A 16 -0.11 5.03 -3.76
C LEU A 16 0.38 6.48 -3.80
N ARG A 17 1.27 6.85 -4.74
CA ARG A 17 1.74 8.24 -4.89
C ARG A 17 0.63 9.20 -5.34
N ASN A 18 -0.46 8.69 -5.91
CA ASN A 18 -1.58 9.52 -6.35
C ASN A 18 -2.88 9.02 -5.71
N LYS A 19 -3.55 9.91 -4.95
CA LYS A 19 -4.83 9.62 -4.30
C LYS A 19 -5.93 9.16 -5.26
N ALA A 20 -5.89 9.60 -6.52
CA ALA A 20 -6.84 9.14 -7.55
C ALA A 20 -6.75 7.63 -7.82
N ASN A 21 -5.62 7.00 -7.50
CA ASN A 21 -5.41 5.57 -7.69
C ASN A 21 -5.83 4.73 -6.48
N PHE A 22 -6.28 5.34 -5.37
CA PHE A 22 -6.64 4.60 -4.16
C PHE A 22 -7.81 3.66 -4.41
N GLY A 23 -8.80 4.08 -5.21
CA GLY A 23 -9.94 3.22 -5.58
C GLY A 23 -9.53 1.94 -6.31
N VAL A 24 -8.43 1.96 -7.09
CA VAL A 24 -7.90 0.75 -7.74
C VAL A 24 -7.34 -0.21 -6.69
N LEU A 25 -6.66 0.31 -5.68
CA LEU A 25 -6.08 -0.50 -4.62
C LEU A 25 -7.13 -1.00 -3.64
N GLU A 26 -8.13 -0.19 -3.29
CA GLU A 26 -9.31 -0.60 -2.52
C GLU A 26 -10.01 -1.76 -3.21
N GLY A 27 -10.39 -1.62 -4.48
CA GLY A 27 -11.05 -2.70 -5.22
C GLY A 27 -10.20 -3.96 -5.32
N PHE A 28 -8.88 -3.82 -5.54
CA PHE A 28 -7.96 -4.96 -5.60
C PHE A 28 -7.87 -5.72 -4.26
N ILE A 29 -7.74 -4.99 -3.16
CA ILE A 29 -7.64 -5.58 -1.82
C ILE A 29 -8.99 -6.15 -1.39
N SER A 30 -10.10 -5.46 -1.66
CA SER A 30 -11.44 -5.95 -1.35
C SER A 30 -11.73 -7.29 -2.03
N GLU A 31 -11.34 -7.42 -3.30
CA GLU A 31 -11.48 -8.68 -4.04
C GLU A 31 -10.61 -9.79 -3.44
N LEU A 32 -9.36 -9.47 -3.05
CA LEU A 32 -8.45 -10.44 -2.43
C LEU A 32 -8.94 -10.93 -1.06
N LEU A 33 -9.52 -10.03 -0.27
CA LEU A 33 -10.01 -10.31 1.08
C LEU A 33 -11.47 -10.80 1.10
N ASN A 34 -12.19 -10.68 -0.01
CA ASN A 34 -13.60 -11.03 -0.16
C ASN A 34 -14.53 -10.24 0.79
N PHE A 35 -14.13 -9.00 1.12
CA PHE A 35 -14.93 -8.00 1.83
C PHE A 35 -14.45 -6.59 1.48
N ASP A 36 -15.35 -5.61 1.54
CA ASP A 36 -15.03 -4.24 1.13
C ASP A 36 -14.19 -3.49 2.18
N ILE A 37 -13.18 -2.77 1.70
CA ILE A 37 -12.32 -1.91 2.50
C ILE A 37 -12.24 -0.50 1.91
N THR A 38 -12.03 0.49 2.76
CA THR A 38 -11.77 1.88 2.38
C THR A 38 -10.44 2.34 2.98
N ILE A 39 -9.52 2.82 2.15
CA ILE A 39 -8.23 3.35 2.58
C ILE A 39 -8.46 4.69 3.28
N LYS A 40 -8.01 4.79 4.53
CA LYS A 40 -8.10 6.02 5.35
C LYS A 40 -6.88 6.89 5.21
N THR A 41 -5.71 6.30 5.40
CA THR A 41 -4.45 7.02 5.30
C THR A 41 -3.33 6.08 4.93
N LEU A 42 -2.34 6.64 4.24
CA LEU A 42 -1.04 6.01 4.15
C LEU A 42 -0.24 6.41 5.38
N LEU A 43 0.41 5.43 5.99
CA LEU A 43 1.34 5.59 7.07
C LEU A 43 2.72 5.44 6.46
N GLU A 44 3.45 6.54 6.41
CA GLU A 44 4.86 6.51 6.07
C GLU A 44 5.63 6.16 7.35
N SER A 45 6.24 4.98 7.41
CA SER A 45 7.20 4.70 8.45
C SER A 45 8.50 5.45 8.10
N GLU A 46 8.85 6.48 8.88
CA GLU A 46 10.16 7.09 8.79
C GLU A 46 11.24 6.03 9.08
N ALA A 47 11.99 5.64 8.05
CA ALA A 47 13.32 5.12 8.27
C ALA A 47 14.16 6.30 8.75
N ASN A 48 14.50 6.35 10.04
CA ASN A 48 15.58 7.21 10.52
C ASN A 48 16.86 6.84 9.74
N GLN A 49 17.19 7.64 8.73
CA GLN A 49 18.31 7.41 7.82
C GLN A 49 19.63 7.87 8.47
N GLU A 50 20.50 6.94 8.84
CA GLU A 50 21.93 7.24 9.01
C GLU A 50 22.82 6.66 7.89
N THR A 51 22.29 5.90 6.93
CA THR A 51 23.11 5.39 5.81
C THR A 51 22.37 5.39 4.45
N LEU A 52 23.14 5.61 3.39
CA LEU A 52 22.70 5.88 2.01
C LEU A 52 22.07 4.68 1.28
N ASP A 53 22.18 3.47 1.83
CA ASP A 53 21.75 2.22 1.17
C ASP A 53 20.42 1.64 1.67
N ASP A 54 19.87 2.09 2.81
CA ASP A 54 18.62 1.55 3.37
C ASP A 54 17.38 2.36 2.94
N LYS A 55 17.15 2.45 1.64
CA LYS A 55 15.90 3.03 1.06
C LYS A 55 14.72 2.07 1.11
N THR A 56 14.43 1.50 2.28
CA THR A 56 13.19 0.73 2.48
C THR A 56 12.14 1.62 3.15
N ASN A 57 11.57 2.56 2.39
CA ASN A 57 10.30 3.17 2.82
C ASN A 57 9.23 2.08 2.75
N ARG A 58 8.93 1.48 3.90
CA ARG A 58 7.77 0.60 4.08
C ARG A 58 6.56 1.52 4.15
N VAL A 59 5.58 1.25 3.31
CA VAL A 59 4.36 2.04 3.27
C VAL A 59 3.29 1.16 3.88
N ASP A 60 2.83 1.53 5.06
CA ASP A 60 1.71 0.85 5.67
C ASP A 60 0.43 1.60 5.28
N ILE A 61 -0.65 0.86 5.09
CA ILE A 61 -1.95 1.40 4.69
C ILE A 61 -2.89 1.13 5.85
N LEU A 62 -3.48 2.19 6.40
CA LEU A 62 -4.61 2.07 7.31
C LEU A 62 -5.89 2.10 6.48
N ALA A 63 -6.67 1.04 6.56
CA ALA A 63 -7.99 0.95 5.93
C ALA A 63 -9.06 0.62 6.97
N GLU A 64 -10.32 0.84 6.62
CA GLU A 64 -11.49 0.52 7.44
C GLU A 64 -12.39 -0.45 6.66
N THR A 65 -12.92 -1.47 7.34
CA THR A 65 -13.92 -2.39 6.78
C THR A 65 -15.31 -1.74 6.78
N THR A 66 -16.27 -2.37 6.11
CA THR A 66 -17.67 -1.92 6.14
C THR A 66 -18.29 -1.92 7.54
N ASP A 67 -17.77 -2.75 8.44
CA ASP A 67 -18.26 -2.88 9.82
C ASP A 67 -17.61 -1.87 10.78
N GLY A 68 -16.73 -1.00 10.27
CA GLY A 68 -16.03 0.03 11.05
C GLY A 68 -14.75 -0.47 11.73
N GLU A 69 -14.25 -1.65 11.36
CA GLU A 69 -13.00 -2.18 11.91
C GLU A 69 -11.80 -1.63 11.15
N LEU A 70 -10.76 -1.20 11.87
CA LEU A 70 -9.53 -0.72 11.26
C LEU A 70 -8.57 -1.89 10.99
N ILE A 71 -8.05 -1.94 9.77
CA ILE A 71 -7.06 -2.91 9.32
C ILE A 71 -5.78 -2.21 8.88
N LEU A 72 -4.65 -2.84 9.18
CA LEU A 72 -3.32 -2.39 8.74
C LEU A 72 -2.81 -3.33 7.65
N ILE A 73 -2.41 -2.76 6.51
CA ILE A 73 -1.90 -3.50 5.35
C ILE A 73 -0.48 -3.03 5.07
N GLU A 74 0.48 -3.95 5.16
CA GLU A 74 1.91 -3.67 5.04
C GLU A 74 2.42 -4.10 3.65
N VAL A 75 3.09 -3.19 2.92
CA VAL A 75 3.60 -3.41 1.54
C VAL A 75 5.03 -2.94 1.26
#